data_AF-A0A8T1P5T6-F1
#
_entry.id   AF-A0A8T1P5T6-F1
#
_cell.length_a   1.000
_cell.length_b   1.000
_cell.length_c   1.000
_cell.angle_alpha   90.00
_cell.angle_beta   90.00
_cell.angle_gamma   90.00
#
_symmetry.space_group_name_H-M   'P 1'
#
loop_
_entity.id
_entity.type
_entity.pdbx_description
1 polymer ?
#
loop_
_entity_poly.entity_id
_entity_poly.type
_entity_poly.pdbx_seq_one_letter_code
_entity_poly.pdbx_strand_id
1 'polypeptide(L)'
;MIYSGQGHTHTQSSVNSPPLNVLPTGNICPSGKILKTSVTPNRSSRNDVLGTGSGNYGHGSIMRGGVAPKESANANATNLRSSGGGDYARRSMLAVDPEEVKRAGNEQYKRGHYGESLSLYDRAIALSPGNAAYRSNRAAALTALGKLGEALRECEVALRLDPNYGRARQRLASLFLRLGQVENARRHLCIPGVQPDPDELQKLQAVEKHLIKCTDSRRINDWKSALREVDATIAAGADFSPQLFMCRAEALLKLHQIDGAESSMVNAPKLEPCTTSCSLTRFFGMLSEAYLYFVQALIEMALGRFENAVTAAEKAVQIDPRNVEVAVLLTNVRLVARARARGNDLFKSERFTEACLAYEEGLRIEPSNSVLYCNRAACFFKLGLWERSIEDCNRALSIQPNYTKALLRRAASNSKLEMWVDAVNDYEILRRELPSDNEVAESLFHAQVALKKSRGEEVHNMKFGGEVEEVSSLEQLRAAISFPGVSVVHFKAASDLQSRQISPFVDTLCSRYPSINFLKVDVKESPTIANTENVRIVPTFKIYKSGKRVKEIVCPTRDVLEHSVRHYSF
;
A
#
# COMPACT_ATOMS: atom_id res chain seq x y z
N MET A 1 -25.56 -43.98 -53.46
CA MET A 1 -24.99 -42.72 -53.95
C MET A 1 -24.46 -41.95 -52.76
N ILE A 2 -23.17 -41.61 -52.82
CA ILE A 2 -22.40 -40.60 -52.05
C ILE A 2 -22.06 -40.93 -50.57
N TYR A 3 -20.89 -41.59 -50.42
CA TYR A 3 -19.76 -41.40 -49.47
C TYR A 3 -20.04 -40.70 -48.11
N SER A 4 -20.01 -41.43 -46.98
CA SER A 4 -18.83 -41.71 -46.09
C SER A 4 -18.50 -40.55 -45.13
N GLY A 5 -18.26 -40.70 -43.83
CA GLY A 5 -18.09 -41.88 -42.98
C GLY A 5 -17.29 -41.50 -41.73
N GLN A 6 -17.58 -42.19 -40.62
CA GLN A 6 -16.75 -42.43 -39.42
C GLN A 6 -16.41 -41.23 -38.53
N GLY A 7 -16.44 -41.32 -37.19
CA GLY A 7 -16.55 -42.50 -36.33
C GLY A 7 -15.82 -42.19 -35.02
N HIS A 8 -16.58 -41.85 -33.99
CA HIS A 8 -16.11 -41.76 -32.61
C HIS A 8 -15.90 -43.15 -32.03
N THR A 9 -14.92 -43.31 -31.13
CA THR A 9 -15.08 -43.84 -29.76
C THR A 9 -13.73 -43.96 -29.08
N HIS A 10 -13.60 -43.42 -27.85
CA HIS A 10 -12.58 -43.85 -26.90
C HIS A 10 -13.19 -43.96 -25.52
N THR A 11 -13.07 -45.16 -24.96
CA THR A 11 -13.37 -45.56 -23.59
C THR A 11 -12.14 -45.39 -22.68
N GLN A 12 -12.43 -45.32 -21.38
CA GLN A 12 -11.58 -44.98 -20.24
C GLN A 12 -10.42 -45.94 -19.95
N SER A 13 -9.36 -45.42 -19.33
CA SER A 13 -8.60 -46.12 -18.28
C SER A 13 -8.06 -45.13 -17.23
N SER A 14 -8.27 -45.49 -15.97
CA SER A 14 -7.79 -44.84 -14.75
C SER A 14 -6.39 -45.31 -14.36
N VAL A 15 -5.60 -44.50 -13.62
CA VAL A 15 -4.88 -44.86 -12.37
C VAL A 15 -4.02 -43.67 -11.83
N ASN A 16 -4.33 -43.31 -10.58
CA ASN A 16 -3.57 -42.78 -9.43
C ASN A 16 -2.57 -41.59 -9.54
N SER A 17 -2.87 -40.56 -8.74
CA SER A 17 -2.03 -39.41 -8.40
C SER A 17 -1.52 -39.51 -6.94
N PRO A 18 -0.29 -39.04 -6.61
CA PRO A 18 0.08 -38.74 -5.23
C PRO A 18 -0.10 -37.23 -4.90
N PRO A 19 -0.27 -36.86 -3.61
CA PRO A 19 -0.57 -35.48 -3.23
C PRO A 19 0.72 -34.66 -3.03
N LEU A 20 0.76 -33.42 -3.51
CA LEU A 20 1.82 -32.45 -3.24
C LEU A 20 1.24 -31.29 -2.43
N ASN A 21 1.70 -31.18 -1.18
CA ASN A 21 1.49 -30.06 -0.27
C ASN A 21 2.09 -28.77 -0.88
N VAL A 22 1.30 -27.70 -0.89
CA VAL A 22 1.73 -26.34 -1.23
C VAL A 22 1.94 -25.54 0.06
N LEU A 23 3.14 -24.97 0.24
CA LEU A 23 3.45 -23.87 1.15
C LEU A 23 4.33 -22.83 0.41
N PRO A 24 4.32 -21.55 0.82
CA PRO A 24 4.56 -20.41 -0.06
C PRO A 24 6.05 -20.04 -0.23
N THR A 25 6.29 -19.36 -1.35
CA THR A 25 7.48 -18.64 -1.79
C THR A 25 8.48 -18.24 -0.70
N GLY A 26 9.62 -18.92 -0.68
CA GLY A 26 10.83 -18.54 0.04
C GLY A 26 11.95 -18.10 -0.92
N ASN A 27 12.68 -17.07 -0.51
CA ASN A 27 13.86 -16.49 -1.13
C ASN A 27 14.83 -17.53 -1.70
N ILE A 28 15.27 -17.35 -2.95
CA ILE A 28 16.44 -18.07 -3.48
C ILE A 28 17.29 -17.10 -4.32
N CYS A 29 18.31 -16.56 -3.66
CA CYS A 29 19.65 -16.42 -4.22
C CYS A 29 20.51 -17.48 -3.54
N PRO A 30 21.23 -18.38 -4.26
CA PRO A 30 22.32 -19.12 -3.68
C PRO A 30 23.64 -18.61 -4.27
N SER A 31 24.46 -17.97 -3.44
CA SER A 31 25.86 -17.72 -3.71
C SER A 31 26.65 -18.95 -3.28
N GLY A 32 27.44 -19.52 -4.20
CA GLY A 32 28.18 -20.75 -3.99
C GLY A 32 29.18 -20.69 -2.83
N LYS A 33 29.28 -21.81 -2.10
CA LYS A 33 30.44 -22.14 -1.26
C LYS A 33 30.93 -23.55 -1.62
N ILE A 34 32.23 -23.65 -1.84
CA ILE A 34 32.98 -24.89 -2.11
C ILE A 34 33.12 -25.69 -0.79
N LEU A 35 32.97 -27.01 -0.90
CA LEU A 35 33.05 -28.00 0.18
C LEU A 35 34.41 -28.06 0.90
N LYS A 36 34.37 -28.33 2.22
CA LYS A 36 35.37 -29.16 2.93
C LYS A 36 34.64 -30.18 3.82
N THR A 37 34.97 -31.45 3.61
CA THR A 37 34.73 -32.65 4.45
C THR A 37 35.49 -32.52 5.78
N SER A 38 35.21 -33.14 6.94
CA SER A 38 34.33 -34.20 7.48
C SER A 38 34.22 -33.93 9.02
N VAL A 39 33.16 -34.27 9.75
CA VAL A 39 32.96 -35.50 10.59
C VAL A 39 31.63 -35.32 11.37
N THR A 40 30.78 -36.35 11.40
CA THR A 40 29.55 -36.55 12.23
C THR A 40 29.89 -37.19 13.59
N PRO A 41 29.07 -37.12 14.68
CA PRO A 41 27.65 -37.57 14.79
C PRO A 41 26.80 -36.68 15.75
N ASN A 42 25.52 -36.88 16.14
CA ASN A 42 24.50 -37.90 16.00
C ASN A 42 23.10 -37.25 16.26
N ARG A 43 22.02 -37.91 15.80
CA ARG A 43 20.60 -37.52 15.91
C ARG A 43 20.02 -37.60 17.33
N SER A 44 18.97 -36.80 17.61
CA SER A 44 17.73 -37.33 18.22
C SER A 44 16.50 -36.46 17.88
N SER A 45 15.38 -37.13 17.65
CA SER A 45 14.10 -36.65 17.15
C SER A 45 13.04 -36.62 18.24
N ARG A 46 12.16 -35.60 18.25
CA ARG A 46 10.74 -35.80 18.61
C ARG A 46 9.85 -34.61 18.20
N ASN A 47 8.67 -34.97 17.70
CA ASN A 47 7.58 -34.12 17.24
C ASN A 47 6.84 -33.46 18.42
N ASP A 48 6.17 -32.34 18.16
CA ASP A 48 4.79 -32.16 18.58
C ASP A 48 4.04 -31.15 17.69
N VAL A 49 2.84 -31.58 17.32
CA VAL A 49 1.80 -30.92 16.52
C VAL A 49 1.00 -29.98 17.43
N LEU A 50 0.47 -28.87 16.91
CA LEU A 50 -0.89 -28.38 17.17
C LEU A 50 -1.14 -27.07 16.39
N GLY A 51 -2.17 -27.07 15.55
CA GLY A 51 -2.66 -25.90 14.83
C GLY A 51 -3.72 -25.12 15.61
N THR A 52 -4.23 -24.06 14.97
CA THR A 52 -5.54 -23.36 15.07
C THR A 52 -5.28 -21.91 14.59
N GLY A 53 -6.00 -21.28 13.66
CA GLY A 53 -7.38 -21.47 13.23
C GLY A 53 -8.30 -20.50 13.95
N SER A 54 -8.25 -19.20 13.64
CA SER A 54 -9.19 -18.20 14.18
C SER A 54 -10.15 -17.71 13.11
N GLY A 55 -11.32 -18.34 13.05
CA GLY A 55 -12.50 -17.86 12.34
C GLY A 55 -13.45 -17.12 13.29
N ASN A 56 -14.05 -16.04 12.79
CA ASN A 56 -15.08 -15.24 13.45
C ASN A 56 -16.41 -16.00 13.58
N TYR A 57 -16.99 -16.01 14.78
CA TYR A 57 -18.44 -16.04 15.08
C TYR A 57 -18.55 -15.42 16.50
N GLY A 58 -19.49 -14.59 16.90
CA GLY A 58 -20.82 -14.25 16.43
C GLY A 58 -21.56 -13.80 17.70
N HIS A 59 -22.07 -12.56 17.71
CA HIS A 59 -22.73 -11.95 18.86
C HIS A 59 -23.98 -12.73 19.29
N GLY A 60 -24.05 -13.10 20.58
CA GLY A 60 -25.26 -13.61 21.23
C GLY A 60 -25.36 -13.08 22.65
N SER A 61 -26.15 -12.01 22.85
CA SER A 61 -26.43 -11.41 24.15
C SER A 61 -27.52 -12.21 24.88
N ILE A 62 -27.15 -12.86 26.00
CA ILE A 62 -28.10 -13.41 26.97
C ILE A 62 -28.27 -12.39 28.10
N MET A 63 -29.47 -11.82 28.21
CA MET A 63 -29.89 -10.93 29.30
C MET A 63 -29.98 -11.72 30.61
N ARG A 64 -29.37 -11.20 31.68
CA ARG A 64 -29.65 -11.66 33.05
C ARG A 64 -29.51 -10.51 34.07
N GLY A 65 -30.60 -10.30 34.81
CA GLY A 65 -30.60 -9.97 36.24
C GLY A 65 -30.17 -8.56 36.64
N GLY A 66 -31.14 -7.73 37.01
CA GLY A 66 -30.90 -6.44 37.65
C GLY A 66 -30.56 -6.54 39.14
N VAL A 67 -30.05 -5.44 39.69
CA VAL A 67 -30.16 -5.03 41.10
C VAL A 67 -30.10 -3.50 41.13
N ALA A 68 -31.08 -2.87 41.79
CA ALA A 68 -31.06 -1.46 42.18
C ALA A 68 -30.69 -1.34 43.67
N PRO A 69 -30.24 -0.16 44.14
CA PRO A 69 -30.34 0.19 45.55
C PRO A 69 -31.33 1.33 45.84
N LYS A 70 -31.81 1.26 47.08
CA LYS A 70 -32.82 2.00 47.83
C LYS A 70 -32.60 3.51 47.93
N GLU A 71 -33.71 4.24 48.15
CA GLU A 71 -33.81 5.25 49.22
C GLU A 71 -35.24 5.32 49.79
N SER A 72 -35.32 5.69 51.06
CA SER A 72 -36.44 5.51 51.99
C SER A 72 -37.05 6.84 52.43
N ALA A 73 -38.39 6.93 52.52
CA ALA A 73 -39.06 7.81 53.49
C ALA A 73 -40.49 7.36 53.82
N ASN A 74 -40.83 7.57 55.08
CA ASN A 74 -41.93 7.12 55.93
C ASN A 74 -43.40 7.22 55.47
N ALA A 75 -44.19 6.41 56.18
CA ALA A 75 -45.63 6.20 56.12
C ALA A 75 -46.50 7.32 56.72
N ASN A 76 -47.73 7.45 56.22
CA ASN A 76 -48.93 7.28 57.05
C ASN A 76 -50.19 7.04 56.18
N ALA A 77 -50.99 6.08 56.60
CA ALA A 77 -52.15 5.53 55.91
C ALA A 77 -53.46 6.20 56.35
N THR A 78 -54.42 6.36 55.43
CA THR A 78 -55.85 6.08 55.68
C THR A 78 -56.64 5.97 54.37
N ASN A 79 -57.20 4.77 54.16
CA ASN A 79 -58.40 4.35 53.42
C ASN A 79 -59.15 5.35 52.50
N LEU A 80 -59.39 4.93 51.25
CA LEU A 80 -60.73 4.54 50.79
C LEU A 80 -60.66 3.87 49.41
N ARG A 81 -61.29 2.68 49.33
CA ARG A 81 -61.60 1.97 48.09
C ARG A 81 -62.70 2.71 47.34
N SER A 82 -62.56 2.84 46.01
CA SER A 82 -63.43 2.19 45.02
C SER A 82 -63.54 3.01 43.73
N SER A 83 -63.31 2.29 42.63
CA SER A 83 -63.96 2.43 41.32
C SER A 83 -63.61 3.60 40.41
N GLY A 84 -63.21 3.21 39.19
CA GLY A 84 -63.46 3.99 37.96
C GLY A 84 -62.29 4.87 37.51
N GLY A 85 -61.47 4.35 36.60
CA GLY A 85 -60.46 5.18 35.94
C GLY A 85 -59.39 4.44 35.14
N GLY A 86 -59.66 3.21 34.71
CA GLY A 86 -58.79 2.48 33.79
C GLY A 86 -58.97 2.99 32.37
N ASP A 87 -58.54 4.23 32.08
CA ASP A 87 -58.41 4.75 30.70
C ASP A 87 -57.50 5.99 30.55
N TYR A 88 -56.94 6.53 31.64
CA TYR A 88 -56.07 7.72 31.58
C TYR A 88 -54.56 7.43 31.68
N ALA A 89 -54.16 6.21 32.02
CA ALA A 89 -52.74 5.84 32.16
C ALA A 89 -52.11 5.25 30.88
N ARG A 90 -52.87 5.08 29.78
CA ARG A 90 -52.36 4.60 28.47
C ARG A 90 -52.23 5.70 27.42
N ARG A 91 -52.45 6.96 27.78
CA ARG A 91 -52.48 8.10 26.85
C ARG A 91 -51.47 9.20 27.19
N SER A 92 -50.36 8.82 27.83
CA SER A 92 -49.22 9.71 28.11
C SER A 92 -47.88 9.08 27.68
N MET A 93 -47.84 8.55 26.46
CA MET A 93 -46.66 8.75 25.63
C MET A 93 -47.02 9.92 24.74
N LEU A 94 -46.44 11.09 25.01
CA LEU A 94 -46.52 12.26 24.14
C LEU A 94 -46.29 11.78 22.71
N ALA A 95 -47.31 11.93 21.85
CA ALA A 95 -47.14 11.74 20.43
C ALA A 95 -46.11 12.77 19.99
N VAL A 96 -44.84 12.37 19.89
CA VAL A 96 -43.77 13.27 19.51
C VAL A 96 -44.09 13.74 18.11
N ASP A 97 -44.36 15.03 17.98
CA ASP A 97 -44.75 15.64 16.71
C ASP A 97 -43.59 15.49 15.70
N PRO A 98 -43.79 14.84 14.55
CA PRO A 98 -42.76 14.71 13.51
C PRO A 98 -42.14 16.05 13.10
N GLU A 99 -42.91 17.15 13.18
CA GLU A 99 -42.44 18.50 12.86
C GLU A 99 -41.49 19.07 13.92
N GLU A 100 -41.70 18.76 15.21
CA GLU A 100 -40.78 19.11 16.29
C GLU A 100 -39.46 18.34 16.14
N VAL A 101 -39.52 17.05 15.79
CA VAL A 101 -38.33 16.23 15.54
C VAL A 101 -37.54 16.78 14.35
N LYS A 102 -38.22 17.15 13.25
CA LYS A 102 -37.56 17.83 12.12
C LYS A 102 -36.92 19.14 12.57
N ARG A 103 -37.61 19.96 13.35
CA ARG A 103 -37.09 21.26 13.80
C ARG A 103 -35.82 21.08 14.64
N ALA A 104 -35.82 20.12 15.55
CA ALA A 104 -34.63 19.74 16.31
C ALA A 104 -33.50 19.24 15.39
N GLY A 105 -33.81 18.43 14.38
CA GLY A 105 -32.85 17.97 13.36
C GLY A 105 -32.22 19.12 12.58
N ASN A 106 -33.04 20.08 12.14
CA ASN A 106 -32.57 21.29 11.43
C ASN A 106 -31.66 22.15 12.31
N GLU A 107 -31.95 22.24 13.61
CA GLU A 107 -31.12 22.99 14.56
C GLU A 107 -29.76 22.32 14.75
N GLN A 108 -29.72 20.99 14.91
CA GLN A 108 -28.45 20.26 14.99
C GLN A 108 -27.67 20.33 13.67
N TYR A 109 -28.36 20.31 12.53
CA TYR A 109 -27.72 20.50 11.23
C TYR A 109 -27.04 21.87 11.12
N LYS A 110 -27.70 22.95 11.57
CA LYS A 110 -27.11 24.30 11.59
C LYS A 110 -25.90 24.41 12.53
N ARG A 111 -25.87 23.62 13.60
CA ARG A 111 -24.74 23.53 14.54
C ARG A 111 -23.59 22.67 14.01
N GLY A 112 -23.73 22.06 12.83
CA GLY A 112 -22.71 21.17 12.25
C GLY A 112 -22.70 19.75 12.85
N HIS A 113 -23.62 19.43 13.76
CA HIS A 113 -23.77 18.09 14.33
C HIS A 113 -24.54 17.18 13.37
N TYR A 114 -23.92 16.85 12.24
CA TYR A 114 -24.60 16.14 11.16
C TYR A 114 -25.03 14.71 11.56
N GLY A 115 -24.25 14.02 12.40
CA GLY A 115 -24.62 12.68 12.90
C GLY A 115 -25.88 12.69 13.75
N GLU A 116 -26.00 13.63 14.69
CA GLU A 116 -27.21 13.81 15.50
C GLU A 116 -28.40 14.25 14.63
N SER A 117 -28.17 15.17 13.69
CA SER A 117 -29.20 15.61 12.75
C SER A 117 -29.77 14.44 11.93
N LEU A 118 -28.91 13.50 11.51
CA LEU A 118 -29.30 12.31 10.78
C LEU A 118 -30.23 11.43 11.61
N SER A 119 -29.88 11.18 12.88
CA SER A 119 -30.71 10.38 13.79
C SER A 119 -32.10 10.98 14.02
N LEU A 120 -32.17 12.32 14.09
CA LEU A 120 -33.43 13.06 14.23
C LEU A 120 -34.26 12.98 12.95
N TYR A 121 -33.64 13.09 11.77
CA TYR A 121 -34.34 12.89 10.50
C TYR A 121 -34.82 11.46 10.31
N ASP A 122 -34.04 10.45 10.71
CA ASP A 122 -34.45 9.04 10.68
C ASP A 122 -35.70 8.82 11.55
N ARG A 123 -35.72 9.42 12.75
CA ARG A 123 -36.89 9.40 13.63
C ARG A 123 -38.09 10.12 13.00
N ALA A 124 -37.89 11.27 12.36
CA ALA A 124 -38.97 11.98 11.68
C ALA A 124 -39.56 11.17 10.51
N ILE A 125 -38.71 10.48 9.74
CA ILE A 125 -39.12 9.57 8.66
C ILE A 125 -39.86 8.36 9.22
N ALA A 126 -39.43 7.80 10.34
CA ALA A 126 -40.12 6.68 10.99
C ALA A 126 -41.54 7.05 11.44
N LEU A 127 -41.74 8.29 11.91
CA LEU A 127 -43.05 8.78 12.32
C LEU A 127 -43.96 9.15 11.12
N SER A 128 -43.39 9.67 10.04
CA SER A 128 -44.14 10.02 8.82
C SER A 128 -43.31 9.72 7.55
N PRO A 129 -43.41 8.48 7.01
CA PRO A 129 -42.60 8.03 5.88
C PRO A 129 -42.87 8.75 4.54
N GLY A 130 -44.08 9.31 4.38
CA GLY A 130 -44.54 9.93 3.13
C GLY A 130 -44.09 11.38 2.92
N ASN A 131 -43.38 11.98 3.87
CA ASN A 131 -42.98 13.38 3.77
C ASN A 131 -41.64 13.55 3.03
N ALA A 132 -41.69 14.11 1.81
CA ALA A 132 -40.52 14.38 0.98
C ALA A 132 -39.50 15.34 1.62
N ALA A 133 -39.95 16.26 2.48
CA ALA A 133 -39.06 17.22 3.12
C ALA A 133 -38.08 16.55 4.11
N TYR A 134 -38.54 15.54 4.85
CA TYR A 134 -37.68 14.81 5.81
C TYR A 134 -36.59 14.03 5.08
N ARG A 135 -36.95 13.36 3.98
CA ARG A 135 -36.03 12.67 3.07
C ARG A 135 -34.96 13.61 2.51
N SER A 136 -35.37 14.80 2.06
CA SER A 136 -34.45 15.81 1.53
C SER A 136 -33.51 16.41 2.59
N ASN A 137 -33.99 16.61 3.82
CA ASN A 137 -33.16 17.08 4.92
C ASN A 137 -32.16 15.99 5.35
N ARG A 138 -32.59 14.72 5.37
CA ARG A 138 -31.70 13.57 5.55
C ARG A 138 -30.62 13.54 4.47
N ALA A 139 -30.98 13.73 3.20
CA ALA A 139 -30.02 13.82 2.10
C ALA A 139 -28.99 14.94 2.33
N ALA A 140 -29.42 16.11 2.82
CA ALA A 140 -28.51 17.21 3.13
C ALA A 140 -27.50 16.87 4.24
N ALA A 141 -27.94 16.18 5.30
CA ALA A 141 -27.05 15.68 6.36
C ALA A 141 -26.06 14.64 5.84
N LEU A 142 -26.51 13.70 5.00
CA LEU A 142 -25.65 12.69 4.39
C LEU A 142 -24.60 13.32 3.46
N THR A 143 -24.96 14.32 2.67
CA THR A 143 -24.03 15.08 1.84
C THR A 143 -22.95 15.75 2.68
N ALA A 144 -23.32 16.35 3.81
CA ALA A 144 -22.38 16.98 4.74
C ALA A 144 -21.45 15.98 5.43
N LEU A 145 -21.91 14.73 5.62
CA LEU A 145 -21.12 13.60 6.13
C LEU A 145 -20.26 12.91 5.06
N GLY A 146 -20.30 13.36 3.80
CA GLY A 146 -19.58 12.73 2.68
C GLY A 146 -20.22 11.44 2.15
N LYS A 147 -21.40 11.06 2.63
CA LYS A 147 -22.14 9.85 2.22
C LYS A 147 -23.01 10.12 0.99
N LEU A 148 -22.37 10.49 -0.11
CA LEU A 148 -23.04 10.98 -1.32
C LEU A 148 -23.92 9.95 -2.01
N GLY A 149 -23.52 8.67 -2.03
CA GLY A 149 -24.34 7.59 -2.58
C GLY A 149 -25.67 7.42 -1.84
N GLU A 150 -25.65 7.49 -0.50
CA GLU A 150 -26.89 7.47 0.30
C GLU A 150 -27.73 8.73 0.09
N ALA A 151 -27.08 9.90 0.03
CA ALA A 151 -27.76 11.18 -0.20
C ALA A 151 -28.53 11.19 -1.53
N LEU A 152 -27.93 10.64 -2.59
CA LEU A 152 -28.55 10.56 -3.91
C LEU A 152 -29.85 9.73 -3.87
N ARG A 153 -29.83 8.57 -3.21
CA ARG A 153 -31.02 7.73 -3.04
C ARG A 153 -32.14 8.44 -2.28
N GLU A 154 -31.80 9.17 -1.21
CA GLU A 154 -32.80 9.92 -0.45
C GLU A 154 -33.42 11.06 -1.26
N CYS A 155 -32.64 11.73 -2.11
CA CYS A 155 -33.16 12.73 -3.04
C CYS A 155 -34.09 12.10 -4.10
N GLU A 156 -33.75 10.95 -4.66
CA GLU A 156 -34.62 10.21 -5.59
C GLU A 156 -35.93 9.77 -4.92
N VAL A 157 -35.86 9.26 -3.68
CA VAL A 157 -37.07 8.92 -2.89
C VAL A 157 -37.92 10.16 -2.64
N ALA A 158 -37.31 11.29 -2.26
CA ALA A 158 -38.04 12.54 -2.04
C ALA A 158 -38.80 12.99 -3.29
N LEU A 159 -38.20 12.88 -4.48
CA LEU A 159 -38.85 13.24 -5.74
C LEU A 159 -39.89 12.22 -6.21
N ARG A 160 -39.80 10.96 -5.79
CA ARG A 160 -40.89 9.99 -5.99
C ARG A 160 -42.11 10.29 -5.13
N LEU A 161 -41.90 10.81 -3.92
CA LEU A 161 -42.98 11.21 -3.01
C LEU A 161 -43.63 12.52 -3.44
N ASP A 162 -42.83 13.51 -3.82
CA ASP A 162 -43.28 14.80 -4.36
C ASP A 162 -42.43 15.22 -5.57
N PRO A 163 -42.94 14.99 -6.80
CA PRO A 163 -42.25 15.39 -8.02
C PRO A 163 -42.04 16.90 -8.15
N ASN A 164 -42.83 17.74 -7.47
CA ASN A 164 -42.70 19.20 -7.55
C ASN A 164 -41.81 19.79 -6.45
N TYR A 165 -41.18 18.93 -5.64
CA TYR A 165 -40.33 19.38 -4.54
C TYR A 165 -38.99 19.94 -5.03
N GLY A 166 -38.97 21.26 -5.30
CA GLY A 166 -37.83 21.97 -5.89
C GLY A 166 -36.51 21.80 -5.14
N ARG A 167 -36.53 21.81 -3.80
CA ARG A 167 -35.31 21.67 -2.98
C ARG A 167 -34.63 20.30 -3.14
N ALA A 168 -35.39 19.20 -3.19
CA ALA A 168 -34.77 17.89 -3.43
C ALA A 168 -34.20 17.80 -4.84
N ARG A 169 -34.85 18.43 -5.83
CA ARG A 169 -34.36 18.45 -7.20
C ARG A 169 -33.06 19.23 -7.35
N GLN A 170 -32.95 20.42 -6.76
CA GLN A 170 -31.70 21.19 -6.71
C GLN A 170 -30.58 20.38 -6.05
N ARG A 171 -30.86 19.77 -4.89
CA ARG A 171 -29.89 18.87 -4.22
C ARG A 171 -29.48 17.71 -5.11
N LEU A 172 -30.42 17.07 -5.80
CA LEU A 172 -30.14 15.97 -6.71
C LEU A 172 -29.26 16.41 -7.89
N ALA A 173 -29.54 17.58 -8.48
CA ALA A 173 -28.72 18.14 -9.56
C ALA A 173 -27.30 18.46 -9.09
N SER A 174 -27.15 19.07 -7.90
CA SER A 174 -25.87 19.33 -7.27
C SER A 174 -25.09 18.04 -6.99
N LEU A 175 -25.77 16.98 -6.52
CA LEU A 175 -25.17 15.66 -6.32
C LEU A 175 -24.70 15.03 -7.63
N PHE A 176 -25.50 15.11 -8.70
CA PHE A 176 -25.08 14.63 -10.02
C PHE A 176 -23.89 15.41 -10.58
N LEU A 177 -23.81 16.72 -10.33
CA LEU A 177 -22.66 17.53 -10.71
C LEU A 177 -21.38 17.06 -9.97
N ARG A 178 -21.47 16.81 -8.67
CA ARG A 178 -20.36 16.25 -7.87
C ARG A 178 -19.89 14.88 -8.34
N LEU A 179 -20.80 14.08 -8.87
CA LEU A 179 -20.49 12.78 -9.48
C LEU A 179 -19.94 12.89 -10.92
N GLY A 180 -19.88 14.09 -11.49
CA GLY A 180 -19.46 14.33 -12.88
C GLY A 180 -20.52 13.93 -13.92
N GLN A 181 -21.76 13.65 -13.50
CA GLN A 181 -22.86 13.28 -14.39
C GLN A 181 -23.59 14.52 -14.92
N VAL A 182 -22.92 15.25 -15.81
CA VAL A 182 -23.39 16.53 -16.38
C VAL A 182 -24.79 16.42 -17.00
N GLU A 183 -25.06 15.36 -17.76
CA GLU A 183 -26.36 15.17 -18.42
C GLU A 183 -27.51 14.99 -17.41
N ASN A 184 -27.30 14.19 -16.37
CA ASN A 184 -28.31 13.99 -15.33
C ASN A 184 -28.51 15.28 -14.53
N ALA A 185 -27.42 15.98 -14.19
CA ALA A 185 -27.49 17.27 -13.52
C ALA A 185 -28.29 18.30 -14.35
N ARG A 186 -28.02 18.39 -15.66
CA ARG A 186 -28.74 19.29 -16.58
C ARG A 186 -30.23 19.00 -16.62
N ARG A 187 -30.65 17.73 -16.68
CA ARG A 187 -32.06 17.34 -16.69
C ARG A 187 -32.80 17.78 -15.43
N HIS A 188 -32.14 17.78 -14.28
CA HIS A 188 -32.73 18.21 -13.02
C HIS A 188 -32.65 19.73 -12.79
N LEU A 189 -31.68 20.43 -13.39
CA LEU A 189 -31.56 21.89 -13.34
C LEU A 189 -32.49 22.59 -14.34
N CYS A 190 -32.51 22.15 -15.60
CA CYS A 190 -33.20 22.83 -16.70
C CYS A 190 -34.58 22.21 -16.95
N ILE A 191 -35.53 22.47 -16.05
CA ILE A 191 -36.92 22.03 -16.21
C ILE A 191 -37.69 23.07 -17.04
N PRO A 192 -38.57 22.66 -17.96
CA PRO A 192 -39.47 23.59 -18.64
C PRO A 192 -40.28 24.43 -17.63
N GLY A 193 -40.17 25.75 -17.71
CA GLY A 193 -40.95 26.69 -16.89
C GLY A 193 -40.31 27.16 -15.58
N VAL A 194 -39.14 26.63 -15.19
CA VAL A 194 -38.39 27.09 -14.01
C VAL A 194 -37.01 27.58 -14.46
N GLN A 195 -36.65 28.82 -14.10
CA GLN A 195 -35.30 29.33 -14.37
C GLN A 195 -34.33 28.73 -13.35
N PRO A 196 -33.25 28.06 -13.80
CA PRO A 196 -32.23 27.54 -12.89
C PRO A 196 -31.46 28.70 -12.24
N ASP A 197 -30.86 28.42 -11.08
CA ASP A 197 -29.94 29.35 -10.44
C ASP A 197 -28.74 29.63 -11.39
N PRO A 198 -28.45 30.89 -11.74
CA PRO A 198 -27.32 31.25 -12.60
C PRO A 198 -25.98 30.67 -12.12
N ASP A 199 -25.76 30.61 -10.81
CA ASP A 199 -24.50 30.12 -10.23
C ASP A 199 -24.36 28.59 -10.41
N GLU A 200 -25.45 27.84 -10.24
CA GLU A 200 -25.47 26.39 -10.47
C GLU A 200 -25.31 26.07 -11.96
N LEU A 201 -25.93 26.86 -12.84
CA LEU A 201 -25.79 26.72 -14.27
C LEU A 201 -24.36 27.03 -14.75
N GLN A 202 -23.73 28.06 -14.19
CA GLN A 202 -22.34 28.41 -14.51
C GLN A 202 -21.37 27.28 -14.11
N LYS A 203 -21.56 26.69 -12.92
CA LYS A 203 -20.76 25.52 -12.48
C LYS A 203 -20.95 24.33 -13.40
N LEU A 204 -22.20 24.04 -13.79
CA LEU A 204 -22.50 22.96 -14.73
C LEU A 204 -21.82 23.17 -16.09
N GLN A 205 -21.88 24.38 -16.64
CA GLN A 205 -21.20 24.73 -17.90
C GLN A 205 -19.67 24.63 -17.78
N ALA A 206 -19.09 25.01 -16.64
CA ALA A 206 -17.66 24.87 -16.40
C ALA A 206 -17.22 23.41 -16.37
N VAL A 207 -17.91 22.56 -15.61
CA VAL A 207 -17.64 21.11 -15.54
C VAL A 207 -17.79 20.46 -16.92
N GLU A 208 -18.85 20.78 -17.66
CA GLU A 208 -19.09 20.27 -19.00
C GLU A 208 -17.96 20.64 -19.97
N LYS A 209 -17.56 21.92 -19.98
CA LYS A 209 -16.49 22.43 -20.83
C LYS A 209 -15.18 21.69 -20.58
N HIS A 210 -14.80 21.52 -19.32
CA HIS A 210 -13.56 20.82 -18.96
C HIS A 210 -13.65 19.31 -19.27
N LEU A 211 -14.81 18.69 -19.08
CA LEU A 211 -15.03 17.28 -19.41
C LEU A 211 -14.93 16.99 -20.92
N ILE A 212 -15.48 17.86 -21.77
CA ILE A 212 -15.35 17.74 -23.24
C ILE A 212 -13.87 17.84 -23.64
N LYS A 213 -13.17 18.86 -23.15
CA LYS A 213 -11.73 19.03 -23.43
C LYS A 213 -10.90 17.85 -22.94
N CYS A 214 -11.18 17.35 -21.74
CA CYS A 214 -10.55 16.15 -21.21
C CYS A 214 -10.74 14.94 -22.15
N THR A 215 -11.97 14.75 -22.65
CA THR A 215 -12.30 13.69 -23.60
C THR A 215 -11.52 13.83 -24.92
N ASP A 216 -11.40 15.04 -25.43
CA ASP A 216 -10.66 15.31 -26.67
C ASP A 216 -9.15 15.13 -26.47
N SER A 217 -8.58 15.64 -25.37
CA SER A 217 -7.17 15.46 -25.02
C SER A 217 -6.80 13.99 -24.84
N ARG A 218 -7.65 13.20 -24.18
CA ARG A 218 -7.49 11.74 -24.09
C ARG A 218 -7.43 11.10 -25.47
N ARG A 219 -8.35 11.47 -26.37
CA ARG A 219 -8.47 10.86 -27.71
C ARG A 219 -7.22 11.09 -28.57
N ILE A 220 -6.60 12.25 -28.45
CA ILE A 220 -5.35 12.59 -29.16
C ILE A 220 -4.08 12.17 -28.41
N ASN A 221 -4.22 11.48 -27.26
CA ASN A 221 -3.12 11.08 -26.37
C ASN A 221 -2.30 12.25 -25.80
N ASP A 222 -2.89 13.44 -25.65
CA ASP A 222 -2.27 14.55 -24.92
C ASP A 222 -2.59 14.42 -23.42
N TRP A 223 -1.82 13.57 -22.75
CA TRP A 223 -2.02 13.26 -21.34
C TRP A 223 -1.72 14.42 -20.39
N LYS A 224 -0.88 15.39 -20.80
CA LYS A 224 -0.60 16.59 -20.00
C LYS A 224 -1.81 17.51 -19.96
N SER A 225 -2.43 17.76 -21.11
CA SER A 225 -3.67 18.54 -21.17
C SER A 225 -4.82 17.79 -20.54
N ALA A 226 -4.94 16.47 -20.76
CA ALA A 226 -5.96 15.65 -20.12
C ALA A 226 -5.89 15.75 -18.58
N LEU A 227 -4.69 15.64 -17.99
CA LEU A 227 -4.49 15.80 -16.54
C LEU A 227 -4.93 17.18 -16.04
N ARG A 228 -4.54 18.26 -16.74
CA ARG A 228 -4.95 19.63 -16.37
C ARG A 228 -6.46 19.82 -16.43
N GLU A 229 -7.11 19.31 -17.46
CA GLU A 229 -8.55 19.44 -17.65
C GLU A 229 -9.33 18.58 -16.64
N VAL A 230 -8.83 17.40 -16.26
CA VAL A 230 -9.40 16.60 -15.16
C VAL A 230 -9.34 17.38 -13.85
N ASP A 231 -8.19 17.98 -13.54
CA ASP A 231 -8.00 18.75 -12.30
C ASP A 231 -8.90 19.99 -12.26
N ALA A 232 -9.06 20.67 -13.40
CA ALA A 232 -10.00 21.76 -13.56
C ALA A 232 -11.46 21.29 -13.41
N THR A 233 -11.81 20.10 -13.89
CA THR A 233 -13.16 19.52 -13.75
C THR A 233 -13.48 19.22 -12.29
N ILE A 234 -12.53 18.64 -11.55
CA ILE A 234 -12.63 18.38 -10.11
C ILE A 234 -12.79 19.71 -9.35
N ALA A 235 -11.95 20.71 -9.65
CA ALA A 235 -12.02 22.04 -9.02
C ALA A 235 -13.32 22.79 -9.33
N ALA A 236 -13.91 22.58 -10.51
CA ALA A 236 -15.18 23.19 -10.91
C ALA A 236 -16.40 22.59 -10.19
N GLY A 237 -16.24 21.44 -9.51
CA GLY A 237 -17.27 20.88 -8.63
C GLY A 237 -17.57 19.39 -8.82
N ALA A 238 -16.85 18.66 -9.68
CA ALA A 238 -17.00 17.21 -9.87
C ALA A 238 -16.05 16.40 -8.95
N ASP A 239 -16.02 16.76 -7.67
CA ASP A 239 -15.04 16.30 -6.68
C ASP A 239 -15.22 14.85 -6.21
N PHE A 240 -16.36 14.23 -6.53
CA PHE A 240 -16.69 12.88 -6.08
C PHE A 240 -16.93 11.91 -7.24
N SER A 241 -16.43 12.20 -8.44
CA SER A 241 -16.57 11.33 -9.61
C SER A 241 -15.49 10.25 -9.64
N PRO A 242 -15.79 8.95 -9.41
CA PRO A 242 -14.77 7.91 -9.48
C PRO A 242 -14.09 7.86 -10.86
N GLN A 243 -14.84 8.14 -11.93
CA GLN A 243 -14.35 8.09 -13.30
C GLN A 243 -13.29 9.18 -13.57
N LEU A 244 -13.45 10.39 -13.01
CA LEU A 244 -12.44 11.44 -13.13
C LEU A 244 -11.16 11.09 -12.38
N PHE A 245 -11.25 10.49 -11.20
CA PHE A 245 -10.07 10.02 -10.46
C PHE A 245 -9.33 8.90 -11.21
N MET A 246 -10.06 8.00 -11.87
CA MET A 246 -9.45 6.99 -12.74
C MET A 246 -8.84 7.62 -14.00
N CYS A 247 -9.49 8.62 -14.62
CA CYS A 247 -8.90 9.35 -15.73
C CYS A 247 -7.63 10.10 -15.35
N ARG A 248 -7.61 10.72 -14.16
CA ARG A 248 -6.40 11.31 -13.57
C ARG A 248 -5.30 10.27 -13.42
N ALA A 249 -5.64 9.11 -12.86
CA ALA A 249 -4.69 8.01 -12.65
C ALA A 249 -4.12 7.49 -13.98
N GLU A 250 -4.95 7.35 -15.01
CA GLU A 250 -4.51 6.93 -16.33
C GLU A 250 -3.58 7.94 -17.01
N ALA A 251 -3.91 9.24 -16.93
CA ALA A 251 -3.05 10.29 -17.46
C ALA A 251 -1.69 10.31 -16.77
N LEU A 252 -1.65 10.17 -15.44
CA LEU A 252 -0.42 10.08 -14.66
C LEU A 252 0.41 8.85 -15.04
N LEU A 253 -0.24 7.70 -15.24
CA LEU A 253 0.41 6.48 -15.68
C LEU A 253 1.09 6.65 -17.06
N LYS A 254 0.38 7.27 -18.02
CA LYS A 254 0.91 7.54 -19.37
C LYS A 254 2.02 8.60 -19.38
N LEU A 255 2.12 9.40 -18.33
CA LEU A 255 3.23 10.34 -18.08
C LEU A 255 4.38 9.73 -17.27
N HIS A 256 4.37 8.41 -17.06
CA HIS A 256 5.36 7.67 -16.25
C HIS A 256 5.42 8.09 -14.77
N GLN A 257 4.30 8.60 -14.23
CA GLN A 257 4.15 8.94 -12.81
C GLN A 257 3.32 7.87 -12.10
N ILE A 258 3.92 6.68 -11.91
CA ILE A 258 3.23 5.49 -11.39
C ILE A 258 2.72 5.71 -9.95
N ASP A 259 3.53 6.30 -9.07
CA ASP A 259 3.13 6.55 -7.67
C ASP A 259 1.94 7.52 -7.58
N GLY A 260 1.93 8.53 -8.46
CA GLY A 260 0.81 9.46 -8.59
C GLY A 260 -0.46 8.77 -9.08
N ALA A 261 -0.32 7.82 -10.03
CA ALA A 261 -1.43 7.03 -10.53
C ALA A 261 -2.02 6.10 -9.45
N GLU A 262 -1.18 5.38 -8.69
CA GLU A 262 -1.63 4.53 -7.59
C GLU A 262 -2.34 5.35 -6.50
N SER A 263 -1.77 6.50 -6.11
CA SER A 263 -2.39 7.42 -5.16
C SER A 263 -3.76 7.92 -5.65
N SER A 264 -3.88 8.32 -6.91
CA SER A 264 -5.15 8.77 -7.50
C SER A 264 -6.21 7.66 -7.51
N MET A 265 -5.81 6.41 -7.78
CA MET A 265 -6.69 5.24 -7.76
C MET A 265 -7.17 4.90 -6.34
N VAL A 266 -6.27 4.92 -5.34
CA VAL A 266 -6.62 4.61 -3.94
C VAL A 266 -7.53 5.68 -3.35
N ASN A 267 -7.31 6.94 -3.70
CA ASN A 267 -8.13 8.08 -3.26
C ASN A 267 -9.46 8.19 -4.03
N ALA A 268 -9.71 7.35 -5.04
CA ALA A 268 -10.95 7.38 -5.78
C ALA A 268 -12.15 7.11 -4.85
N PRO A 269 -13.20 7.95 -4.90
CA PRO A 269 -14.40 7.76 -4.10
C PRO A 269 -15.03 6.37 -4.32
N LYS A 270 -15.24 5.61 -3.24
CA LYS A 270 -15.94 4.34 -3.29
C LYS A 270 -17.44 4.61 -3.23
N LEU A 271 -18.13 4.49 -4.37
CA LEU A 271 -19.58 4.43 -4.38
C LEU A 271 -20.03 3.01 -4.03
N GLU A 272 -20.93 2.88 -3.06
CA GLU A 272 -21.66 1.65 -2.83
C GLU A 272 -22.43 1.23 -4.11
N PRO A 273 -22.39 -0.06 -4.48
CA PRO A 273 -22.98 -0.54 -5.73
C PRO A 273 -24.51 -0.57 -5.60
N CYS A 274 -25.19 0.56 -5.82
CA CYS A 274 -26.63 0.58 -6.13
C CYS A 274 -27.13 1.99 -6.45
N THR A 275 -27.09 2.35 -7.73
CA THR A 275 -28.20 3.02 -8.43
C THR A 275 -28.18 2.62 -9.90
N THR A 276 -29.29 2.07 -10.40
CA THR A 276 -29.46 1.62 -11.80
C THR A 276 -29.25 2.74 -12.81
N SER A 277 -29.38 4.00 -12.39
CA SER A 277 -29.14 5.22 -13.19
C SER A 277 -27.65 5.55 -13.38
N CYS A 278 -26.77 5.09 -12.49
CA CYS A 278 -25.36 5.46 -12.45
C CYS A 278 -24.46 4.40 -13.12
N SER A 279 -24.92 3.15 -13.17
CA SER A 279 -24.17 2.02 -13.76
C SER A 279 -24.17 1.99 -15.30
N LEU A 280 -25.17 2.61 -15.93
CA LEU A 280 -25.33 2.61 -17.39
C LEU A 280 -24.73 3.84 -18.09
N THR A 281 -24.19 4.81 -17.33
CA THR A 281 -23.53 5.96 -17.95
C THR A 281 -22.30 5.50 -18.70
N ARG A 282 -22.06 6.09 -19.87
CA ARG A 282 -20.85 5.84 -20.63
C ARG A 282 -19.82 6.93 -20.34
N PHE A 283 -18.59 6.51 -20.10
CA PHE A 283 -17.45 7.39 -19.93
C PHE A 283 -16.39 6.97 -20.95
N PHE A 284 -16.00 7.90 -21.84
CA PHE A 284 -15.12 7.60 -22.98
C PHE A 284 -15.57 6.40 -23.84
N GLY A 285 -16.89 6.23 -24.02
CA GLY A 285 -17.45 5.13 -24.80
C GLY A 285 -17.50 3.76 -24.09
N MET A 286 -16.90 3.63 -22.90
CA MET A 286 -17.02 2.46 -22.03
C MET A 286 -18.15 2.65 -21.02
N LEU A 287 -18.73 1.57 -20.51
CA LEU A 287 -19.55 1.68 -19.30
C LEU A 287 -18.71 2.21 -18.14
N SER A 288 -19.28 3.14 -17.37
CA SER A 288 -18.58 3.84 -16.30
C SER A 288 -17.91 2.88 -15.32
N GLU A 289 -18.56 1.75 -14.98
CA GLU A 289 -18.02 0.73 -14.08
C GLU A 289 -16.88 -0.08 -14.73
N ALA A 290 -16.98 -0.41 -16.03
CA ALA A 290 -15.94 -1.09 -16.77
C ALA A 290 -14.66 -0.24 -16.86
N TYR A 291 -14.81 1.08 -17.00
CA TYR A 291 -13.69 2.01 -17.07
C TYR A 291 -12.83 2.01 -15.78
N LEU A 292 -13.43 1.85 -14.59
CA LEU A 292 -12.64 1.76 -13.35
C LEU A 292 -11.72 0.54 -13.38
N TYR A 293 -12.28 -0.63 -13.71
CA TYR A 293 -11.51 -1.86 -13.77
C TYR A 293 -10.50 -1.87 -14.93
N PHE A 294 -10.82 -1.20 -16.05
CA PHE A 294 -9.90 -0.98 -17.16
C PHE A 294 -8.63 -0.25 -16.72
N VAL A 295 -8.79 0.90 -16.05
CA VAL A 295 -7.63 1.67 -15.58
C VAL A 295 -6.92 0.96 -14.43
N GLN A 296 -7.65 0.30 -13.54
CA GLN A 296 -7.05 -0.52 -12.48
C GLN A 296 -6.14 -1.60 -13.05
N ALA A 297 -6.55 -2.29 -14.12
CA ALA A 297 -5.72 -3.30 -14.76
C ALA A 297 -4.42 -2.72 -15.36
N LEU A 298 -4.48 -1.51 -15.95
CA LEU A 298 -3.30 -0.81 -16.47
C LEU A 298 -2.30 -0.47 -15.34
N ILE A 299 -2.80 0.04 -14.21
CA ILE A 299 -1.97 0.42 -13.06
C ILE A 299 -1.34 -0.82 -12.42
N GLU A 300 -2.12 -1.86 -12.16
CA GLU A 300 -1.63 -3.11 -11.59
C GLU A 300 -0.58 -3.77 -12.50
N MET A 301 -0.75 -3.67 -13.83
CA MET A 301 0.24 -4.14 -14.81
C MET A 301 1.56 -3.37 -14.71
N ALA A 302 1.50 -2.05 -14.59
CA ALA A 302 2.68 -1.20 -14.44
C ALA A 302 3.40 -1.40 -13.10
N LEU A 303 2.66 -1.66 -12.02
CA LEU A 303 3.19 -2.03 -10.70
C LEU A 303 3.77 -3.46 -10.66
N GLY A 304 3.59 -4.24 -11.73
CA GLY A 304 4.06 -5.62 -11.81
C GLY A 304 3.23 -6.63 -11.02
N ARG A 305 1.97 -6.28 -10.69
CA ARG A 305 0.97 -7.14 -10.04
C ARG A 305 0.09 -7.80 -11.11
N PHE A 306 0.70 -8.67 -11.92
CA PHE A 306 0.12 -9.21 -13.17
C PHE A 306 -1.19 -10.00 -12.94
N GLU A 307 -1.26 -10.75 -11.86
CA GLU A 307 -2.43 -11.55 -11.48
C GLU A 307 -3.63 -10.64 -11.19
N ASN A 308 -3.42 -9.60 -10.38
CA ASN A 308 -4.43 -8.58 -10.10
C ASN A 308 -4.86 -7.88 -11.39
N ALA A 309 -3.92 -7.53 -12.26
CA ALA A 309 -4.21 -6.91 -13.55
C ALA A 309 -5.12 -7.78 -14.43
N VAL A 310 -4.87 -9.09 -14.50
CA VAL A 310 -5.73 -10.04 -15.23
C VAL A 310 -7.14 -10.05 -14.62
N THR A 311 -7.26 -10.17 -13.29
CA THR A 311 -8.58 -10.19 -12.65
C THR A 311 -9.37 -8.89 -12.85
N ALA A 312 -8.70 -7.74 -12.83
CA ALA A 312 -9.32 -6.45 -13.10
C ALA A 312 -9.78 -6.35 -14.58
N ALA A 313 -8.94 -6.76 -15.53
CA ALA A 313 -9.31 -6.77 -16.94
C ALA A 313 -10.48 -7.73 -17.24
N GLU A 314 -10.54 -8.88 -16.57
CA GLU A 314 -11.66 -9.82 -16.68
C GLU A 314 -12.97 -9.22 -16.18
N LYS A 315 -12.94 -8.52 -15.04
CA LYS A 315 -14.10 -7.78 -14.54
C LYS A 315 -14.56 -6.69 -15.50
N ALA A 316 -13.63 -5.94 -16.09
CA ALA A 316 -13.95 -4.90 -17.07
C ALA A 316 -14.71 -5.49 -18.28
N VAL A 317 -14.24 -6.62 -18.82
CA VAL A 317 -14.92 -7.32 -19.94
C VAL A 317 -16.27 -7.89 -19.52
N GLN A 318 -16.41 -8.41 -18.30
CA GLN A 318 -17.70 -8.90 -17.81
C GLN A 318 -18.76 -7.80 -17.77
N ILE A 319 -18.36 -6.57 -17.43
CA ILE A 319 -19.25 -5.41 -17.37
C ILE A 319 -19.57 -4.88 -18.77
N ASP A 320 -18.55 -4.69 -19.62
CA ASP A 320 -18.73 -4.13 -20.97
C ASP A 320 -18.11 -5.05 -22.05
N PRO A 321 -18.76 -6.19 -22.37
CA PRO A 321 -18.21 -7.17 -23.31
C PRO A 321 -18.23 -6.71 -24.76
N ARG A 322 -18.96 -5.63 -25.09
CA ARG A 322 -19.06 -5.10 -26.46
C ARG A 322 -17.98 -4.06 -26.75
N ASN A 323 -17.25 -3.59 -25.74
CA ASN A 323 -16.23 -2.59 -25.92
C ASN A 323 -14.91 -3.21 -26.41
N VAL A 324 -14.44 -2.74 -27.57
CA VAL A 324 -13.23 -3.25 -28.23
C VAL A 324 -11.97 -2.94 -27.41
N GLU A 325 -11.86 -1.75 -26.82
CA GLU A 325 -10.68 -1.36 -26.04
C GLU A 325 -10.50 -2.27 -24.82
N VAL A 326 -11.59 -2.60 -24.13
CA VAL A 326 -11.58 -3.48 -22.97
C VAL A 326 -11.19 -4.92 -23.37
N ALA A 327 -11.69 -5.41 -24.50
CA ALA A 327 -11.32 -6.73 -25.02
C ALA A 327 -9.84 -6.81 -25.44
N VAL A 328 -9.32 -5.77 -26.09
CA VAL A 328 -7.90 -5.66 -26.45
C VAL A 328 -7.03 -5.62 -25.20
N LEU A 329 -7.43 -4.84 -24.18
CA LEU A 329 -6.72 -4.77 -22.91
C LEU A 329 -6.59 -6.15 -22.26
N LEU A 330 -7.69 -6.91 -22.14
CA LEU A 330 -7.65 -8.24 -21.54
C LEU A 330 -6.71 -9.18 -22.29
N THR A 331 -6.73 -9.12 -23.62
CA THR A 331 -5.85 -9.92 -24.47
C THR A 331 -4.38 -9.58 -24.21
N ASN A 332 -4.03 -8.29 -24.23
CA ASN A 332 -2.68 -7.82 -23.98
C ASN A 332 -2.20 -8.19 -22.57
N VAL A 333 -3.03 -7.95 -21.56
CA VAL A 333 -2.73 -8.24 -20.15
C VAL A 333 -2.46 -9.74 -19.95
N ARG A 334 -3.27 -10.62 -20.55
CA ARG A 334 -3.06 -12.08 -20.49
C ARG A 334 -1.79 -12.51 -21.20
N LEU A 335 -1.50 -11.96 -22.38
CA LEU A 335 -0.30 -12.30 -23.13
C LEU A 335 0.97 -11.88 -22.36
N VAL A 336 0.98 -10.66 -21.81
CA VAL A 336 2.09 -10.14 -20.99
C VAL A 336 2.27 -10.98 -19.71
N ALA A 337 1.19 -11.28 -18.99
CA ALA A 337 1.25 -12.11 -17.79
C ALA A 337 1.77 -13.52 -18.09
N ARG A 338 1.33 -14.12 -19.20
CA ARG A 338 1.81 -15.44 -19.66
C ARG A 338 3.28 -15.40 -20.07
N ALA A 339 3.70 -14.36 -20.77
CA ALA A 339 5.09 -14.15 -21.18
C ALA A 339 6.01 -14.04 -19.95
N ARG A 340 5.61 -13.25 -18.95
CA ARG A 340 6.30 -13.16 -17.65
C ARG A 340 6.37 -14.52 -16.95
N ALA A 341 5.24 -15.20 -16.78
CA ALA A 341 5.20 -16.48 -16.06
C ALA A 341 6.14 -17.50 -16.71
N ARG A 342 6.08 -17.62 -18.05
CA ARG A 342 6.99 -18.47 -18.83
C ARG A 342 8.45 -18.07 -18.64
N GLY A 343 8.76 -16.78 -18.70
CA GLY A 343 10.12 -16.28 -18.47
C GLY A 343 10.63 -16.60 -17.07
N ASN A 344 9.77 -16.48 -16.04
CA ASN A 344 10.11 -16.82 -14.66
C ASN A 344 10.40 -18.32 -14.51
N ASP A 345 9.60 -19.18 -15.14
CA ASP A 345 9.80 -20.63 -15.09
C ASP A 345 11.09 -21.05 -15.81
N LEU A 346 11.35 -20.49 -16.99
CA LEU A 346 12.61 -20.71 -17.72
C LEU A 346 13.83 -20.21 -16.93
N PHE A 347 13.69 -19.07 -16.24
CA PHE A 347 14.75 -18.54 -15.38
C PHE A 347 15.06 -19.48 -14.20
N LYS A 348 14.03 -20.05 -13.57
CA LYS A 348 14.20 -21.07 -12.51
C LYS A 348 14.84 -22.35 -13.03
N SER A 349 14.59 -22.71 -14.28
CA SER A 349 15.24 -23.82 -14.97
C SER A 349 16.63 -23.48 -15.53
N GLU A 350 17.19 -22.31 -15.18
CA GLU A 350 18.51 -21.82 -15.65
C GLU A 350 18.64 -21.65 -17.18
N ARG A 351 17.53 -21.67 -17.90
CA ARG A 351 17.47 -21.45 -19.36
C ARG A 351 17.38 -19.96 -19.67
N PHE A 352 18.44 -19.22 -19.32
CA PHE A 352 18.43 -17.75 -19.31
C PHE A 352 18.21 -17.12 -20.69
N THR A 353 18.73 -17.73 -21.77
CA THR A 353 18.54 -17.23 -23.15
C THR A 353 17.07 -17.29 -23.57
N GLU A 354 16.40 -18.39 -23.29
CA GLU A 354 14.97 -18.57 -23.59
C GLU A 354 14.09 -17.71 -22.67
N ALA A 355 14.49 -17.55 -21.41
CA ALA A 355 13.85 -16.61 -20.50
C ALA A 355 13.92 -15.16 -21.04
N CYS A 356 15.06 -14.73 -21.60
CA CYS A 356 15.17 -13.43 -22.26
C CYS A 356 14.13 -13.26 -23.38
N LEU A 357 13.99 -14.27 -24.24
CA LEU A 357 13.04 -14.24 -25.37
C LEU A 357 11.59 -14.18 -24.88
N ALA A 358 11.26 -14.91 -23.81
CA ALA A 358 9.94 -14.86 -23.21
C ALA A 358 9.62 -13.46 -22.65
N TYR A 359 10.55 -12.82 -21.96
CA TYR A 359 10.35 -11.44 -21.48
C TYR A 359 10.30 -10.42 -22.63
N GLU A 360 11.11 -10.61 -23.68
CA GLU A 360 11.07 -9.77 -24.87
C GLU A 360 9.70 -9.82 -25.55
N GLU A 361 9.07 -10.99 -25.63
CA GLU A 361 7.72 -11.13 -26.17
C GLU A 361 6.70 -10.33 -25.37
N GLY A 362 6.81 -10.32 -24.04
CA GLY A 362 5.98 -9.45 -23.19
C GLY A 362 6.25 -7.96 -23.45
N LEU A 363 7.51 -7.57 -23.63
CA LEU A 363 7.93 -6.20 -23.92
C LEU A 363 7.50 -5.71 -25.31
N ARG A 364 7.29 -6.60 -26.28
CA ARG A 364 6.73 -6.22 -27.59
C ARG A 364 5.28 -5.75 -27.46
N ILE A 365 4.55 -6.27 -26.48
CA ILE A 365 3.16 -5.92 -26.21
C ILE A 365 3.08 -4.70 -25.30
N GLU A 366 3.89 -4.68 -24.23
CA GLU A 366 3.97 -3.57 -23.28
C GLU A 366 5.42 -3.05 -23.16
N PRO A 367 5.84 -2.13 -24.05
CA PRO A 367 7.21 -1.59 -24.07
C PRO A 367 7.56 -0.76 -22.83
N SER A 368 6.55 -0.29 -22.09
CA SER A 368 6.69 0.53 -20.88
C SER A 368 6.71 -0.28 -19.58
N ASN A 369 6.92 -1.60 -19.61
CA ASN A 369 6.93 -2.41 -18.40
C ASN A 369 8.32 -2.47 -17.73
N SER A 370 8.51 -1.71 -16.63
CA SER A 370 9.77 -1.69 -15.86
C SER A 370 10.15 -3.06 -15.30
N VAL A 371 9.17 -3.87 -14.91
CA VAL A 371 9.38 -5.17 -14.27
C VAL A 371 9.91 -6.19 -15.27
N LEU A 372 9.37 -6.23 -16.49
CA LEU A 372 9.88 -7.12 -17.55
C LEU A 372 11.30 -6.76 -17.96
N TYR A 373 11.65 -5.47 -18.06
CA TYR A 373 13.02 -5.05 -18.29
C TYR A 373 13.96 -5.53 -17.17
N CYS A 374 13.59 -5.34 -15.90
CA CYS A 374 14.40 -5.82 -14.78
C CYS A 374 14.56 -7.35 -14.77
N ASN A 375 13.51 -8.09 -15.15
CA ASN A 375 13.56 -9.54 -15.28
C ASN A 375 14.43 -10.00 -16.46
N ARG A 376 14.46 -9.26 -17.57
CA ARG A 376 15.34 -9.57 -18.72
C ARG A 376 16.80 -9.18 -18.46
N ALA A 377 17.04 -8.04 -17.82
CA ALA A 377 18.33 -7.68 -17.23
C ALA A 377 18.82 -8.81 -16.30
N ALA A 378 17.88 -9.51 -15.65
CA ALA A 378 18.24 -10.64 -14.82
C ALA A 378 18.90 -11.79 -15.52
N CYS A 379 18.33 -12.17 -16.64
CA CYS A 379 18.89 -13.19 -17.51
C CYS A 379 20.24 -12.73 -18.08
N PHE A 380 20.36 -11.49 -18.55
CA PHE A 380 21.63 -10.97 -19.09
C PHE A 380 22.76 -10.96 -18.06
N PHE A 381 22.47 -10.57 -16.82
CA PHE A 381 23.44 -10.64 -15.73
C PHE A 381 23.93 -12.08 -15.50
N LYS A 382 23.03 -13.07 -15.52
CA LYS A 382 23.38 -14.49 -15.35
C LYS A 382 24.16 -15.07 -16.53
N LEU A 383 23.95 -14.52 -17.73
CA LEU A 383 24.69 -14.86 -18.94
C LEU A 383 26.06 -14.18 -19.04
N GLY A 384 26.42 -13.29 -18.10
CA GLY A 384 27.65 -12.50 -18.16
C GLY A 384 27.61 -11.32 -19.14
N LEU A 385 26.43 -11.02 -19.70
CA LEU A 385 26.23 -9.90 -20.63
C LEU A 385 25.86 -8.63 -19.83
N TRP A 386 26.82 -8.10 -19.09
CA TRP A 386 26.56 -7.07 -18.08
C TRP A 386 26.16 -5.71 -18.69
N GLU A 387 26.68 -5.37 -19.86
CA GLU A 387 26.34 -4.14 -20.60
C GLU A 387 24.86 -4.14 -20.99
N ARG A 388 24.37 -5.25 -21.56
CA ARG A 388 22.95 -5.42 -21.91
C ARG A 388 22.05 -5.41 -20.68
N SER A 389 22.53 -5.94 -19.56
CA SER A 389 21.83 -5.85 -18.28
C SER A 389 21.69 -4.40 -17.82
N ILE A 390 22.74 -3.58 -17.96
CA ILE A 390 22.70 -2.14 -17.62
C ILE A 390 21.73 -1.39 -18.52
N GLU A 391 21.72 -1.65 -19.83
CA GLU A 391 20.78 -1.03 -20.77
C GLU A 391 19.31 -1.29 -20.37
N ASP A 392 18.97 -2.53 -20.05
CA ASP A 392 17.61 -2.88 -19.60
C ASP A 392 17.30 -2.26 -18.23
N CYS A 393 18.26 -2.20 -17.31
CA CYS A 393 18.06 -1.51 -16.03
C CYS A 393 17.84 0.00 -16.24
N ASN A 394 18.57 0.64 -17.15
CA ASN A 394 18.40 2.04 -17.48
C ASN A 394 16.99 2.31 -18.04
N ARG A 395 16.48 1.42 -18.91
CA ARG A 395 15.09 1.51 -19.40
C ARG A 395 14.09 1.35 -18.26
N ALA A 396 14.27 0.35 -17.39
CA ALA A 396 13.40 0.15 -16.23
C ALA A 396 13.37 1.40 -15.31
N LEU A 397 14.53 2.03 -15.08
CA LEU A 397 14.67 3.22 -14.24
C LEU A 397 14.18 4.50 -14.91
N SER A 398 14.22 4.60 -16.24
CA SER A 398 13.58 5.72 -16.95
C SER A 398 12.05 5.71 -16.82
N ILE A 399 11.46 4.53 -16.62
CA ILE A 399 10.03 4.34 -16.42
C ILE A 399 9.68 4.48 -14.93
N GLN A 400 10.47 3.85 -14.06
CA GLN A 400 10.28 3.86 -12.61
C GLN A 400 11.61 4.20 -11.90
N PRO A 401 11.87 5.48 -11.61
CA PRO A 401 13.16 5.94 -11.07
C PRO A 401 13.59 5.27 -9.76
N ASN A 402 12.61 4.98 -8.89
CA ASN A 402 12.87 4.39 -7.57
C ASN A 402 12.73 2.86 -7.57
N TYR A 403 12.87 2.19 -8.72
CA TYR A 403 12.72 0.74 -8.78
C TYR A 403 13.95 0.03 -8.20
N THR A 404 13.87 -0.28 -6.90
CA THR A 404 14.96 -0.86 -6.10
C THR A 404 15.60 -2.10 -6.73
N LYS A 405 14.81 -3.02 -7.32
CA LYS A 405 15.35 -4.22 -7.97
C LYS A 405 16.19 -3.90 -9.21
N ALA A 406 15.80 -2.90 -10.00
CA ALA A 406 16.57 -2.46 -11.16
C ALA A 406 17.85 -1.72 -10.74
N LEU A 407 17.80 -0.88 -9.69
CA LEU A 407 18.99 -0.25 -9.10
C LEU A 407 19.99 -1.29 -8.60
N LEU A 408 19.53 -2.27 -7.81
CA LEU A 408 20.37 -3.36 -7.31
C LEU A 408 21.07 -4.10 -8.44
N ARG A 409 20.33 -4.37 -9.52
CA ARG A 409 20.83 -5.09 -10.68
C ARG A 409 21.85 -4.28 -11.46
N ARG A 410 21.59 -2.98 -11.67
CA ARG A 410 22.50 -2.07 -12.35
C ARG A 410 23.79 -1.90 -11.56
N ALA A 411 23.71 -1.71 -10.24
CA ALA A 411 24.86 -1.63 -9.36
C ALA A 411 25.73 -2.90 -9.41
N ALA A 412 25.09 -4.08 -9.38
CA ALA A 412 25.78 -5.36 -9.50
C ALA A 412 26.44 -5.54 -10.87
N SER A 413 25.77 -5.16 -11.96
CA SER A 413 26.34 -5.18 -13.32
C SER A 413 27.52 -4.23 -13.45
N ASN A 414 27.41 -2.99 -12.97
CA ASN A 414 28.48 -2.00 -12.99
C ASN A 414 29.70 -2.49 -12.20
N SER A 415 29.47 -3.14 -11.05
CA SER A 415 30.54 -3.74 -10.25
C SER A 415 31.26 -4.87 -11.00
N LYS A 416 30.57 -5.63 -11.86
CA LYS A 416 31.20 -6.66 -12.70
C LYS A 416 32.02 -6.09 -13.86
N LEU A 417 31.65 -4.91 -14.34
CA LEU A 417 32.39 -4.14 -15.35
C LEU A 417 33.47 -3.23 -14.76
N GLU A 418 33.67 -3.26 -13.45
CA GLU A 418 34.61 -2.37 -12.73
C GLU A 418 34.29 -0.87 -12.91
N MET A 419 33.04 -0.55 -13.26
CA MET A 419 32.50 0.81 -13.32
C MET A 419 32.11 1.26 -11.91
N TRP A 420 33.11 1.40 -11.03
CA TRP A 420 32.91 1.55 -9.59
C TRP A 420 32.19 2.84 -9.20
N VAL A 421 32.39 3.92 -9.96
CA VAL A 421 31.72 5.21 -9.70
C VAL A 421 30.20 5.05 -9.82
N ASP A 422 29.74 4.44 -10.92
CA ASP A 422 28.31 4.23 -11.18
C ASP A 422 27.71 3.22 -10.20
N ALA A 423 28.45 2.18 -9.85
CA ALA A 423 28.01 1.20 -8.85
C ALA A 423 27.80 1.85 -7.47
N VAL A 424 28.75 2.68 -7.01
CA VAL A 424 28.65 3.39 -5.72
C VAL A 424 27.45 4.33 -5.72
N ASN A 425 27.22 5.10 -6.79
CA ASN A 425 26.07 5.99 -6.90
C ASN A 425 24.73 5.23 -6.75
N ASP A 426 24.59 4.09 -7.42
CA ASP A 426 23.38 3.27 -7.32
C ASP A 426 23.19 2.69 -5.91
N TYR A 427 24.26 2.18 -5.29
CA TYR A 427 24.22 1.65 -3.93
C TYR A 427 23.94 2.74 -2.88
N GLU A 428 24.37 3.98 -3.09
CA GLU A 428 24.03 5.10 -2.21
C GLU A 428 22.54 5.46 -2.27
N ILE A 429 21.94 5.44 -3.46
CA ILE A 429 20.49 5.62 -3.62
C ILE A 429 19.76 4.48 -2.90
N LEU A 430 20.17 3.23 -3.12
CA LEU A 430 19.61 2.07 -2.45
C LEU A 430 19.73 2.15 -0.94
N ARG A 431 20.82 2.69 -0.40
CA ARG A 431 21.02 2.83 1.05
C ARG A 431 20.08 3.87 1.67
N ARG A 432 19.64 4.87 0.89
CA ARG A 432 18.62 5.83 1.33
C ARG A 432 17.23 5.20 1.35
N GLU A 433 16.89 4.41 0.34
CA GLU A 433 15.60 3.72 0.22
C GLU A 433 15.48 2.51 1.17
N LEU A 434 16.58 1.80 1.40
CA LEU A 434 16.67 0.58 2.21
C LEU A 434 17.75 0.72 3.30
N PRO A 435 17.55 1.57 4.32
CA PRO A 435 18.58 1.87 5.33
C PRO A 435 18.93 0.68 6.23
N SER A 436 18.02 -0.30 6.35
CA SER A 436 18.20 -1.49 7.19
C SER A 436 18.75 -2.70 6.45
N ASP A 437 18.96 -2.60 5.13
CA ASP A 437 19.45 -3.71 4.32
C ASP A 437 20.98 -3.82 4.44
N ASN A 438 21.43 -4.91 5.08
CA ASN A 438 22.85 -5.19 5.29
C ASN A 438 23.56 -5.61 4.01
N GLU A 439 22.89 -6.30 3.07
CA GLU A 439 23.49 -6.73 1.81
C GLU A 439 23.83 -5.51 0.93
N VAL A 440 22.94 -4.51 0.93
CA VAL A 440 23.18 -3.22 0.24
C VAL A 440 24.36 -2.50 0.88
N ALA A 441 24.44 -2.46 2.21
CA ALA A 441 25.55 -1.82 2.92
C ALA A 441 26.89 -2.51 2.63
N GLU A 442 26.92 -3.85 2.63
CA GLU A 442 28.10 -4.64 2.32
C GLU A 442 28.55 -4.41 0.88
N SER A 443 27.61 -4.44 -0.06
CA SER A 443 27.88 -4.21 -1.49
C SER A 443 28.39 -2.79 -1.74
N LEU A 444 27.81 -1.77 -1.08
CA LEU A 444 28.28 -0.39 -1.14
C LEU A 444 29.71 -0.28 -0.65
N PHE A 445 30.01 -0.89 0.50
CA PHE A 445 31.34 -0.89 1.09
C PHE A 445 32.37 -1.52 0.13
N HIS A 446 32.05 -2.69 -0.44
CA HIS A 446 32.93 -3.33 -1.43
C HIS A 446 33.16 -2.48 -2.67
N ALA A 447 32.10 -1.84 -3.20
CA ALA A 447 32.23 -0.94 -4.35
C ALA A 447 33.09 0.29 -4.02
N GLN A 448 32.96 0.87 -2.82
CA GLN A 448 33.79 2.01 -2.38
C GLN A 448 35.27 1.62 -2.21
N VAL A 449 35.54 0.46 -1.59
CA VAL A 449 36.89 -0.10 -1.44
C VAL A 449 37.51 -0.33 -2.82
N ALA A 450 36.76 -0.90 -3.76
CA ALA A 450 37.23 -1.13 -5.12
C ALA A 450 37.47 0.17 -5.90
N LEU A 451 36.63 1.19 -5.72
CA LEU A 451 36.81 2.53 -6.31
C LEU A 451 38.10 3.21 -5.81
N LYS A 452 38.39 3.12 -4.51
CA LYS A 452 39.64 3.66 -3.95
C LYS A 452 40.84 2.93 -4.54
N LYS A 453 40.75 1.61 -4.65
CA LYS A 453 41.80 0.78 -5.25
C LYS A 453 42.05 1.13 -6.72
N SER A 454 40.99 1.35 -7.50
CA SER A 454 41.12 1.72 -8.92
C SER A 454 41.72 3.11 -9.12
N ARG A 455 41.64 3.99 -8.10
CA ARG A 455 42.28 5.32 -8.09
C ARG A 455 43.75 5.29 -7.64
N GLY A 456 44.27 4.12 -7.27
CA GLY A 456 45.62 3.99 -6.72
C GLY A 456 45.75 4.50 -5.29
N GLU A 457 44.64 4.72 -4.58
CA GLU A 457 44.66 5.05 -3.17
C GLU A 457 45.05 3.81 -2.34
N GLU A 458 45.79 3.98 -1.25
CA GLU A 458 46.18 2.88 -0.38
C GLU A 458 44.95 2.31 0.35
N VAL A 459 44.45 1.17 -0.13
CA VAL A 459 43.34 0.45 0.49
C VAL A 459 43.89 -0.62 1.43
N HIS A 460 44.52 -0.18 2.51
CA HIS A 460 44.93 -1.06 3.59
C HIS A 460 43.81 -1.18 4.63
N ASN A 461 43.36 -2.41 4.90
CA ASN A 461 42.57 -2.79 6.10
C ASN A 461 41.12 -2.27 6.20
N MET A 462 40.42 -2.10 5.08
CA MET A 462 38.98 -1.85 5.12
C MET A 462 38.23 -3.21 5.25
N LYS A 463 37.76 -3.55 6.46
CA LYS A 463 36.81 -4.67 6.71
C LYS A 463 35.38 -4.11 6.89
N PHE A 464 34.38 -4.83 6.39
CA PHE A 464 32.98 -4.53 6.65
C PHE A 464 32.63 -4.96 8.09
N GLY A 465 32.48 -4.00 8.99
CA GLY A 465 32.15 -4.17 10.41
C GLY A 465 30.65 -4.14 10.66
N GLY A 466 29.88 -4.94 9.91
CA GLY A 466 28.41 -5.02 10.02
C GLY A 466 27.89 -5.91 11.16
N GLU A 467 28.78 -6.62 11.86
CA GLU A 467 28.47 -7.42 13.05
C GLU A 467 29.35 -7.00 14.23
N VAL A 468 28.77 -7.02 15.44
CA VAL A 468 29.50 -6.73 16.67
C VAL A 468 30.20 -8.00 17.13
N GLU A 469 31.53 -8.02 17.08
CA GLU A 469 32.35 -9.16 17.48
C GLU A 469 32.42 -9.28 19.02
N GLU A 470 32.07 -10.43 19.59
CA GLU A 470 32.34 -10.71 21.01
C GLU A 470 33.78 -11.19 21.21
N VAL A 471 34.49 -10.57 22.15
CA VAL A 471 35.91 -10.82 22.41
C VAL A 471 36.08 -11.37 23.81
N SER A 472 36.66 -12.58 23.90
CA SER A 472 36.84 -13.30 25.15
C SER A 472 38.31 -13.38 25.62
N SER A 473 39.29 -13.12 24.73
CA SER A 473 40.72 -13.16 25.05
C SER A 473 41.44 -11.83 24.81
N LEU A 474 42.49 -11.58 25.59
CA LEU A 474 43.34 -10.39 25.46
C LEU A 474 44.05 -10.35 24.10
N GLU A 475 44.42 -11.51 23.57
CA GLU A 475 45.06 -11.66 22.26
C GLU A 475 44.09 -11.31 21.13
N GLN A 476 42.83 -11.76 21.22
CA GLN A 476 41.78 -11.36 20.28
C GLN A 476 41.52 -9.87 20.34
N LEU A 477 41.44 -9.26 21.54
CA LEU A 477 41.26 -7.81 21.66
C LEU A 477 42.43 -7.06 21.03
N ARG A 478 43.67 -7.44 21.38
CA ARG A 478 44.88 -6.81 20.84
C ARG A 478 44.94 -6.92 19.32
N ALA A 479 44.65 -8.11 18.78
CA ALA A 479 44.53 -8.31 17.35
C ALA A 479 43.47 -7.36 16.76
N ALA A 480 42.25 -7.38 17.29
CA ALA A 480 41.11 -6.59 16.84
C ALA A 480 41.38 -5.07 16.83
N ILE A 481 41.98 -4.51 17.89
CA ILE A 481 42.29 -3.07 17.99
C ILE A 481 43.55 -2.67 17.23
N SER A 482 44.47 -3.62 17.01
CA SER A 482 45.69 -3.40 16.22
C SER A 482 45.41 -3.38 14.71
N PHE A 483 44.23 -3.85 14.27
CA PHE A 483 43.80 -3.68 12.89
C PHE A 483 43.71 -2.19 12.54
N PRO A 484 44.29 -1.76 11.41
CA PRO A 484 44.22 -0.37 10.98
C PRO A 484 42.78 0.03 10.66
N GLY A 485 42.35 1.18 11.18
CA GLY A 485 40.96 1.60 11.18
C GLY A 485 40.51 2.05 12.58
N VAL A 486 39.20 2.25 12.74
CA VAL A 486 38.61 2.64 14.02
C VAL A 486 37.88 1.45 14.63
N SER A 487 38.21 1.14 15.88
CA SER A 487 37.53 0.09 16.66
C SER A 487 36.85 0.70 17.88
N VAL A 488 35.59 0.38 18.08
CA VAL A 488 34.79 0.79 19.25
C VAL A 488 34.57 -0.45 20.11
N VAL A 489 35.19 -0.47 21.29
CA VAL A 489 35.08 -1.56 22.26
C VAL A 489 34.07 -1.19 23.34
N HIS A 490 33.00 -1.96 23.44
CA HIS A 490 31.97 -1.88 24.48
C HIS A 490 32.26 -2.88 25.60
N PHE A 491 32.70 -2.37 26.75
CA PHE A 491 32.86 -3.16 27.97
C PHE A 491 31.53 -3.20 28.73
N LYS A 492 30.92 -4.39 28.79
CA LYS A 492 29.63 -4.66 29.42
C LYS A 492 29.77 -5.60 30.62
N ALA A 493 28.75 -5.65 31.46
CA ALA A 493 28.51 -6.79 32.34
C ALA A 493 27.04 -7.19 32.25
N ALA A 494 26.76 -8.48 32.05
CA ALA A 494 25.38 -8.98 31.93
C ALA A 494 24.48 -8.61 33.14
N SER A 495 25.05 -8.48 34.33
CA SER A 495 24.31 -8.08 35.53
C SER A 495 23.90 -6.61 35.56
N ASP A 496 24.61 -5.74 34.84
CA ASP A 496 24.37 -4.30 34.87
C ASP A 496 23.18 -3.89 33.98
N LEU A 497 22.35 -2.97 34.47
CA LEU A 497 21.12 -2.56 33.80
C LEU A 497 21.40 -1.62 32.62
N GLN A 498 22.33 -0.69 32.78
CA GLN A 498 22.66 0.28 31.73
C GLN A 498 23.35 -0.39 30.54
N SER A 499 24.23 -1.36 30.80
CA SER A 499 24.87 -2.21 29.80
C SER A 499 23.84 -2.99 28.95
N ARG A 500 22.77 -3.50 29.59
CA ARG A 500 21.66 -4.17 28.88
C ARG A 500 20.85 -3.20 28.02
N GLN A 501 20.63 -1.97 28.49
CA GLN A 501 19.88 -0.96 27.75
C GLN A 501 20.64 -0.37 26.54
N ILE A 502 21.96 -0.28 26.63
CA ILE A 502 22.81 0.31 25.57
C ILE A 502 23.31 -0.72 24.56
N SER A 503 23.41 -2.01 24.91
CA SER A 503 23.89 -3.06 23.99
C SER A 503 23.14 -3.13 22.65
N PRO A 504 21.78 -3.09 22.59
CA PRO A 504 21.06 -3.10 21.32
C PRO A 504 21.33 -1.84 20.46
N PHE A 505 21.65 -0.72 21.12
CA PHE A 505 22.01 0.51 20.43
C PHE A 505 23.40 0.41 19.79
N VAL A 506 24.34 -0.34 20.40
CA VAL A 506 25.63 -0.65 19.77
C VAL A 506 25.44 -1.48 18.50
N ASP A 507 24.53 -2.45 18.53
CA ASP A 507 24.19 -3.23 17.32
C ASP A 507 23.60 -2.33 16.23
N THR A 508 22.76 -1.36 16.62
CA THR A 508 22.22 -0.35 15.69
C THR A 508 23.32 0.54 15.10
N LEU A 509 24.30 0.95 15.91
CA LEU A 509 25.45 1.75 15.45
C LEU A 509 26.35 0.96 14.51
N CYS A 510 26.55 -0.33 14.77
CA CYS A 510 27.30 -1.23 13.91
C CYS A 510 26.66 -1.35 12.53
N SER A 511 25.34 -1.51 12.44
CA SER A 511 24.62 -1.48 11.16
C SER A 511 24.67 -0.11 10.48
N ARG A 512 24.79 0.99 11.24
CA ARG A 512 24.83 2.37 10.72
C ARG A 512 26.23 2.77 10.23
N TYR A 513 27.29 2.28 10.87
CA TYR A 513 28.69 2.63 10.61
C TYR A 513 29.54 1.38 10.31
N PRO A 514 29.32 0.72 9.16
CA PRO A 514 30.02 -0.53 8.82
C PRO A 514 31.52 -0.36 8.53
N SER A 515 32.04 0.86 8.49
CA SER A 515 33.49 1.12 8.39
C SER A 515 34.22 1.04 9.74
N ILE A 516 33.48 0.94 10.84
CA ILE A 516 34.00 0.86 12.21
C ILE A 516 33.86 -0.57 12.70
N ASN A 517 34.92 -1.08 13.33
CA ASN A 517 34.86 -2.38 13.99
C ASN A 517 34.22 -2.24 15.38
N PHE A 518 33.08 -2.89 15.62
CA PHE A 518 32.43 -2.88 16.93
C PHE A 518 32.73 -4.17 17.67
N LEU A 519 33.23 -4.03 18.91
CA LEU A 519 33.65 -5.14 19.75
C LEU A 519 32.87 -5.12 21.07
N LYS A 520 32.46 -6.27 21.57
CA LYS A 520 31.83 -6.44 22.89
C LYS A 520 32.73 -7.29 23.78
N VAL A 521 33.01 -6.80 24.99
CA VAL A 521 33.77 -7.53 26.02
C VAL A 521 32.90 -7.63 27.27
N ASP A 522 32.61 -8.84 27.76
CA ASP A 522 32.03 -9.00 29.08
C ASP A 522 33.13 -8.99 30.15
N VAL A 523 33.07 -7.98 31.03
CA VAL A 523 34.06 -7.74 32.07
C VAL A 523 34.09 -8.86 33.11
N LYS A 524 32.97 -9.59 33.30
CA LYS A 524 32.90 -10.71 34.25
C LYS A 524 33.47 -12.00 33.67
N GLU A 525 33.27 -12.23 32.38
CA GLU A 525 33.79 -13.41 31.69
C GLU A 525 35.29 -13.27 31.35
N SER A 526 35.74 -12.03 31.09
CA SER A 526 37.12 -11.71 30.71
C SER A 526 37.76 -10.65 31.64
N PRO A 527 37.98 -10.96 32.93
CA PRO A 527 38.53 -10.00 33.91
C PRO A 527 39.97 -9.58 33.60
N THR A 528 40.74 -10.43 32.91
CA THR A 528 42.10 -10.13 32.46
C THR A 528 42.14 -8.96 31.49
N ILE A 529 41.14 -8.85 30.61
CA ILE A 529 41.01 -7.74 29.67
C ILE A 529 40.66 -6.46 30.43
N ALA A 530 39.66 -6.52 31.30
CA ALA A 530 39.21 -5.37 32.08
C ALA A 530 40.30 -4.78 32.98
N ASN A 531 41.10 -5.64 33.62
CA ASN A 531 42.25 -5.21 34.43
C ASN A 531 43.33 -4.55 33.58
N THR A 532 43.67 -5.15 32.43
CA THR A 532 44.69 -4.60 31.51
C THR A 532 44.26 -3.25 30.95
N GLU A 533 42.98 -3.12 30.66
CA GLU A 533 42.36 -1.90 30.14
C GLU A 533 41.91 -0.94 31.27
N ASN A 534 42.15 -1.23 32.55
CA ASN A 534 41.71 -0.38 33.68
C ASN A 534 40.20 -0.05 33.69
N VAL A 535 39.33 -0.95 33.22
CA VAL A 535 37.88 -0.75 33.22
C VAL A 535 37.30 -1.21 34.55
N ARG A 536 36.84 -0.25 35.37
CA ARG A 536 36.21 -0.52 36.69
C ARG A 536 34.70 -0.25 36.72
N ILE A 537 34.21 0.53 35.76
CA ILE A 537 32.82 0.98 35.66
C ILE A 537 32.28 0.48 34.32
N VAL A 538 31.04 0.02 34.27
CA VAL A 538 30.35 -0.43 33.06
C VAL A 538 28.97 0.26 32.96
N PRO A 539 28.45 0.55 31.75
CA PRO A 539 29.09 0.33 30.45
C PRO A 539 30.20 1.36 30.19
N THR A 540 31.36 0.91 29.72
CA THR A 540 32.46 1.79 29.29
C THR A 540 32.77 1.52 27.82
N PHE A 541 32.97 2.59 27.06
CA PHE A 541 33.32 2.54 25.65
C PHE A 541 34.71 3.09 25.44
N LYS A 542 35.51 2.39 24.63
CA LYS A 542 36.82 2.87 24.21
C LYS A 542 36.94 2.84 22.71
N ILE A 543 37.45 3.94 22.16
CA ILE A 543 37.67 4.10 20.72
C ILE A 543 39.18 4.02 20.47
N TYR A 544 39.56 3.13 19.57
CA TYR A 544 40.94 2.92 19.14
C TYR A 544 41.07 3.31 17.67
N LYS A 545 42.18 3.94 17.30
CA LYS A 545 42.58 4.21 15.92
C LYS A 545 43.96 3.61 15.68
N SER A 546 44.02 2.57 14.85
CA SER A 546 45.27 1.85 14.50
C SER A 546 46.10 1.46 15.73
N GLY A 547 45.47 0.77 16.70
CA GLY A 547 46.11 0.31 17.93
C GLY A 547 46.26 1.35 19.05
N LYS A 548 46.05 2.65 18.76
CA LYS A 548 46.12 3.71 19.79
C LYS A 548 44.73 4.07 20.30
N ARG A 549 44.55 4.08 21.61
CA ARG A 549 43.32 4.57 22.25
C ARG A 549 43.20 6.08 22.05
N VAL A 550 42.13 6.53 21.41
CA VAL A 550 41.86 7.95 21.12
C VAL A 550 40.77 8.55 21.99
N LYS A 551 39.85 7.72 22.52
CA LYS A 551 38.78 8.20 23.40
C LYS A 551 38.31 7.13 24.37
N GLU A 552 37.87 7.55 25.55
CA GLU A 552 37.23 6.73 26.57
C GLU A 552 35.97 7.44 27.05
N ILE A 553 34.87 6.70 27.17
CA ILE A 553 33.56 7.23 27.54
C ILE A 553 32.92 6.28 28.55
N VAL A 554 32.72 6.76 29.77
CA VAL A 554 32.15 5.97 30.87
C VAL A 554 30.67 6.32 30.99
N CYS A 555 29.82 5.29 31.04
CA CYS A 555 28.36 5.39 31.15
C CYS A 555 27.72 6.43 30.18
N PRO A 556 27.97 6.34 28.86
CA PRO A 556 27.44 7.32 27.92
C PRO A 556 25.92 7.24 27.78
N THR A 557 25.30 8.38 27.48
CA THR A 557 23.99 8.41 26.83
C THR A 557 24.12 8.04 25.35
N ARG A 558 23.00 7.66 24.72
CA ARG A 558 22.96 7.27 23.30
C ARG A 558 23.53 8.37 22.38
N ASP A 559 23.16 9.62 22.61
CA ASP A 559 23.57 10.75 21.78
C ASP A 559 25.09 11.01 21.86
N VAL A 560 25.67 10.91 23.06
CA VAL A 560 27.11 11.11 23.28
C VAL A 560 27.93 10.01 22.61
N LEU A 561 27.44 8.77 22.67
CA LEU A 561 28.06 7.64 22.00
C LEU A 561 28.01 7.81 20.48
N GLU A 562 26.84 8.09 19.91
CA GLU A 562 26.67 8.26 18.47
C GLU A 562 27.50 9.44 17.93
N HIS A 563 27.50 10.58 18.62
CA HIS A 563 28.31 11.73 18.21
C HIS A 563 29.81 11.40 18.19
N SER A 564 30.27 10.63 19.19
CA SER A 564 31.68 10.21 19.26
C SER A 564 32.02 9.21 18.15
N VAL A 565 31.17 8.22 17.90
CA VAL A 565 31.35 7.24 16.81
C VAL A 565 31.39 7.95 15.46
N ARG A 566 30.46 8.89 15.22
CA ARG A 566 30.41 9.69 13.99
C ARG A 566 31.65 10.57 13.80
N HIS A 567 32.20 11.14 14.88
CA HIS A 567 33.40 11.97 14.78
C HIS A 567 34.63 11.18 14.28
N TYR A 568 34.72 9.90 14.64
CA TYR A 568 35.83 9.03 14.23
C TYR A 568 35.50 8.15 13.02
N SER A 569 34.31 8.25 12.42
CA SER A 569 33.93 7.45 11.24
C SER A 569 34.46 8.00 9.90
N PHE A 570 35.02 9.21 9.89
CA PHE A 570 35.49 9.94 8.70
C PHE A 570 37.01 10.15 8.68
#